data_AF-A0A2E9F4R5-F1
#
_entry.id   AF-A0A2E9F4R5-F1
#
_cell.length_a   1.000
_cell.length_b   1.000
_cell.length_c   1.000
_cell.angle_alpha   90.00
_cell.angle_beta   90.00
_cell.angle_gamma   90.00
#
_symmetry.space_group_name_H-M   'P 1'
#
loop_
_entity.id
_entity.type
_entity.pdbx_description
1 polymer ?
#
loop_
_entity_poly.entity_id
_entity_poly.type
_entity_poly.pdbx_seq_one_letter_code
_entity_poly.pdbx_strand_id
1 'polypeptide(L)'
;MHRKTAICLLIVALYAFSLVADSANIEKGLFLYLPIDEGAGDKVKDYGPNNFKTEMSKKKPKWEQGNRPKFDKALEFDGKNNYVKIDAKGQGKDFDAHFNKNKGMT
;
A
#
# COMPACT_ATOMS: atom_id res chain seq x y z
N MET A 1 35.98 -34.00 21.43
CA MET A 1 35.29 -32.69 21.46
C MET A 1 34.65 -32.32 20.12
N HIS A 2 35.32 -32.54 18.98
CA HIS A 2 34.87 -32.06 17.66
C HIS A 2 33.52 -32.61 17.13
N ARG A 3 33.15 -33.87 17.43
CA ARG A 3 31.88 -34.46 16.94
C ARG A 3 30.64 -33.79 17.52
N LYS A 4 30.67 -33.43 18.81
CA LYS A 4 29.54 -32.76 19.49
C LYS A 4 29.44 -31.29 19.02
N THR A 5 30.58 -30.63 18.84
CA THR A 5 30.63 -29.27 18.28
C THR A 5 30.08 -29.21 16.86
N ALA A 6 30.43 -30.18 16.00
CA ALA A 6 29.90 -30.26 14.63
C ALA A 6 28.37 -30.46 14.60
N ILE A 7 27.84 -31.32 15.48
CA ILE A 7 26.39 -31.54 15.60
C ILE A 7 25.67 -30.27 16.09
N CYS A 8 26.22 -29.57 17.08
CA CYS A 8 25.64 -28.32 17.54
C CYS A 8 25.63 -27.25 16.43
N LEU A 9 26.71 -27.12 15.66
CA LEU A 9 26.77 -26.18 14.55
C LEU A 9 25.75 -26.52 13.44
N LEU A 10 25.55 -27.82 13.16
CA LEU A 10 24.54 -28.28 12.21
C LEU A 10 23.11 -27.92 12.68
N ILE A 11 22.81 -28.14 13.96
CA ILE A 11 21.48 -27.83 14.52
C ILE A 11 21.23 -26.31 14.50
N VAL A 12 22.23 -25.49 14.85
CA VAL A 12 22.13 -24.03 14.78
C VAL A 12 21.92 -23.55 13.35
N ALA A 13 22.63 -24.14 12.39
CA ALA A 13 22.47 -23.81 10.97
C ALA A 13 21.08 -24.18 10.44
N LEU A 14 20.55 -25.36 10.80
CA LEU A 14 19.20 -25.79 10.41
C LEU A 14 18.12 -24.90 11.05
N TYR A 15 18.30 -24.50 12.31
CA TYR A 15 17.37 -23.60 13.00
C TYR A 15 17.39 -22.19 12.40
N ALA A 16 18.57 -21.68 12.04
CA ALA A 16 18.70 -20.41 11.31
C ALA A 16 18.07 -20.46 9.91
N PHE A 17 18.16 -21.60 9.22
CA PHE A 17 17.54 -21.79 7.90
C PHE A 17 16.01 -21.80 7.96
N SER A 18 15.42 -22.30 9.06
CA SER A 18 13.96 -22.24 9.28
C SER A 18 13.42 -20.86 9.65
N LEU A 19 14.28 -19.88 9.93
CA LEU A 19 13.90 -18.50 10.22
C LEU A 19 13.84 -17.60 8.97
N VAL A 20 14.10 -18.17 7.77
CA VAL A 20 13.80 -17.48 6.50
C VAL A 20 12.29 -17.51 6.32
N ALA A 21 11.61 -16.64 7.05
CA ALA A 21 10.18 -16.39 6.91
C ALA A 21 9.93 -15.83 5.51
N ASP A 22 9.01 -16.47 4.79
CA ASP A 22 8.48 -15.91 3.55
C ASP A 22 7.64 -14.68 3.95
N SER A 23 8.25 -13.50 3.90
CA SER A 23 7.49 -12.26 4.07
C SER A 23 6.53 -12.19 2.90
N ALA A 24 5.22 -12.23 3.17
CA ALA A 24 4.21 -11.98 2.15
C ALA A 24 4.59 -10.68 1.43
N ASN A 25 4.93 -10.78 0.15
CA ASN A 25 5.28 -9.63 -0.65
C ASN A 25 4.01 -8.79 -0.81
N ILE A 26 3.87 -7.74 0.00
CA ILE A 26 2.68 -6.87 0.05
C ILE A 26 2.52 -6.10 -1.27
N GLU A 27 3.59 -5.99 -2.06
CA GLU A 27 3.57 -5.38 -3.39
C GLU A 27 3.03 -6.35 -4.45
N LYS A 28 2.99 -7.66 -4.17
CA LYS A 28 2.49 -8.66 -5.11
C LYS A 28 0.98 -8.48 -5.29
N GLY A 29 0.60 -7.92 -6.43
CA GLY A 29 -0.80 -7.58 -6.76
C GLY A 29 -1.23 -6.20 -6.27
N LEU A 30 -0.33 -5.41 -5.67
CA LEU A 30 -0.61 -4.02 -5.33
C LEU A 30 -0.74 -3.21 -6.62
N PHE A 31 -1.91 -2.63 -6.83
CA PHE A 31 -2.20 -1.85 -8.03
C PHE A 31 -2.16 -0.34 -7.77
N LEU A 32 -2.64 0.10 -6.61
CA LEU A 32 -2.77 1.49 -6.22
C LEU A 32 -2.48 1.61 -4.73
N TYR A 33 -1.69 2.59 -4.32
CA TYR A 33 -1.46 2.90 -2.92
C TYR A 33 -1.52 4.40 -2.66
N LEU A 34 -2.65 4.83 -2.09
CA LEU A 34 -2.88 6.20 -1.65
C LEU A 34 -2.87 6.21 -0.11
N PRO A 35 -1.80 6.69 0.53
CA PRO A 35 -1.70 6.66 1.99
C PRO A 35 -2.61 7.70 2.65
N ILE A 36 -2.87 8.84 1.98
CA ILE A 36 -3.82 9.88 2.42
C ILE A 36 -3.45 10.42 3.82
N ASP A 37 -2.15 10.51 4.09
CA ASP A 37 -1.55 10.95 5.34
C ASP A 37 -0.51 12.07 5.12
N GLU A 38 -0.49 12.68 3.93
CA GLU A 38 0.48 13.72 3.56
C GLU A 38 0.36 14.98 4.43
N GLY A 39 -0.79 15.18 5.09
CA GLY A 39 -1.03 16.22 6.10
C GLY A 39 -1.06 17.67 5.60
N ALA A 40 -0.71 17.89 4.34
CA ALA A 40 -0.74 19.19 3.66
C ALA A 40 -0.77 19.04 2.14
N GLY A 41 -0.97 20.15 1.43
CA GLY A 41 -0.94 20.21 -0.03
C GLY A 41 -2.29 19.90 -0.69
N ASP A 42 -2.27 19.81 -2.03
CA ASP A 42 -3.48 19.70 -2.86
C ASP A 42 -3.52 18.48 -3.78
N LYS A 43 -2.68 17.49 -3.49
CA LYS A 43 -2.58 16.22 -4.22
C LYS A 43 -2.35 15.10 -3.22
N VAL A 44 -2.79 13.90 -3.59
CA VAL A 44 -2.53 12.65 -2.85
C VAL A 44 -1.67 11.78 -3.73
N LYS A 45 -0.47 11.42 -3.32
CA LYS A 45 0.44 10.71 -4.23
C LYS A 45 0.13 9.21 -4.26
N ASP A 46 0.16 8.61 -5.45
CA ASP A 46 0.24 7.15 -5.57
C ASP A 46 1.67 6.70 -5.31
N TYR A 47 1.85 5.93 -4.24
CA TYR A 47 3.10 5.26 -3.90
C TYR A 47 3.13 3.80 -4.38
N GLY A 48 2.10 3.37 -5.10
CA GLY A 48 2.02 2.07 -5.74
C GLY A 48 2.91 1.98 -6.98
N PRO A 49 3.06 0.76 -7.54
CA PRO A 49 3.96 0.50 -8.67
C PRO A 49 3.56 1.22 -9.96
N ASN A 50 2.29 1.64 -10.08
CA ASN A 50 1.75 2.27 -11.28
C ASN A 50 1.90 3.81 -11.30
N ASN A 51 2.23 4.42 -10.17
CA ASN A 51 2.48 5.86 -10.01
C ASN A 51 1.42 6.74 -10.72
N PHE A 52 0.15 6.45 -10.43
CA PHE A 52 -0.96 7.16 -11.04
C PHE A 52 -0.89 8.67 -10.77
N LYS A 53 -1.22 9.45 -11.80
CA LYS A 53 -1.47 10.88 -11.61
C LYS A 53 -2.78 11.05 -10.86
N THR A 54 -2.76 11.85 -9.82
CA THR A 54 -3.93 12.14 -9.00
C THR A 54 -4.19 13.64 -8.95
N GLU A 55 -5.45 13.99 -8.75
CA GLU A 55 -5.88 15.37 -8.56
C GLU A 55 -7.00 15.44 -7.54
N MET A 56 -6.96 16.42 -6.64
CA MET A 56 -8.12 16.74 -5.80
C MET A 56 -9.14 17.53 -6.63
N SER A 57 -10.42 17.33 -6.30
CA SER A 57 -11.52 18.16 -6.79
C SER A 57 -11.29 19.66 -6.56
N LYS A 58 -11.93 20.51 -7.37
CA LYS A 58 -11.86 21.98 -7.21
C LYS A 58 -12.22 22.44 -5.80
N LYS A 59 -13.29 21.86 -5.23
CA LYS A 59 -13.57 21.94 -3.80
C LYS A 59 -12.78 20.83 -3.11
N LYS A 60 -11.60 21.17 -2.61
CA LYS A 60 -10.65 20.19 -2.09
C LYS A 60 -11.16 19.55 -0.79
N PRO A 61 -10.90 18.25 -0.58
CA PRO A 61 -10.92 17.65 0.76
C PRO A 61 -9.96 18.39 1.71
N LYS A 62 -10.17 18.26 3.03
CA LYS A 62 -9.40 19.03 4.03
C LYS A 62 -8.51 18.13 4.86
N TRP A 63 -7.31 18.62 5.21
CA TRP A 63 -6.44 17.94 6.17
C TRP A 63 -6.87 18.26 7.59
N GLU A 64 -7.50 17.31 8.26
CA GLU A 64 -8.05 17.46 9.61
C GLU A 64 -7.28 16.58 10.60
N GLN A 65 -7.15 17.07 11.84
CA GLN A 65 -6.53 16.29 12.90
C GLN A 65 -7.42 15.09 13.25
N GLY A 66 -6.85 13.88 13.17
CA GLY A 66 -7.57 12.67 13.57
C GLY A 66 -7.89 12.65 15.07
N ASN A 67 -8.94 11.93 15.46
CA ASN A 67 -9.40 11.80 16.86
C ASN A 67 -8.40 11.06 17.79
N ARG A 68 -7.27 10.59 17.26
CA ARG A 68 -6.20 9.98 18.04
C ARG A 68 -4.92 10.78 17.82
N PRO A 69 -4.28 11.30 18.89
CA PRO A 69 -3.08 12.13 18.78
C PRO A 69 -1.84 11.38 18.27
N LYS A 70 -1.92 10.05 18.14
CA LYS A 70 -0.83 9.20 17.64
C LYS A 70 -0.69 9.23 16.12
N PHE A 71 -1.73 9.65 15.41
CA PHE A 71 -1.71 9.72 13.94
C PHE A 71 -1.67 11.19 13.52
N ASP A 72 -0.94 11.45 12.44
CA ASP A 72 -0.95 12.74 11.77
C ASP A 72 -2.34 13.08 11.22
N LYS A 73 -2.45 14.21 10.51
CA LYS A 73 -3.70 14.62 9.88
C LYS A 73 -4.19 13.59 8.85
N ALA A 74 -5.50 13.47 8.74
CA ALA A 74 -6.18 12.68 7.73
C ALA A 74 -6.94 13.59 6.76
N LEU A 75 -7.22 13.09 5.55
CA LEU A 75 -8.01 13.82 4.58
C LEU A 75 -9.52 13.58 4.78
N GLU A 76 -10.25 14.65 5.12
CA GLU A 76 -11.70 14.63 5.35
C GLU A 76 -12.47 14.94 4.06
N PHE A 77 -13.46 14.08 3.77
CA PHE A 77 -14.39 14.21 2.66
C PHE A 77 -15.79 14.63 3.15
N ASP A 78 -16.47 15.49 2.41
CA ASP A 78 -17.80 16.02 2.74
C ASP A 78 -18.94 15.12 2.25
N GLY A 79 -18.61 14.06 1.51
CA GLY A 79 -19.57 13.11 0.95
C GLY A 79 -20.47 13.68 -0.14
N LYS A 80 -20.19 14.88 -0.66
CA LYS A 80 -21.05 15.58 -1.63
C LYS A 80 -20.31 15.89 -2.92
N ASN A 81 -19.21 16.63 -2.83
CA ASN A 81 -18.55 17.16 -4.02
C ASN A 81 -17.04 17.35 -3.88
N ASN A 82 -16.43 16.82 -2.82
CA ASN A 82 -14.99 16.68 -2.74
C ASN A 82 -14.54 15.22 -2.97
N TYR A 83 -13.42 15.03 -3.67
CA TYR A 83 -12.89 13.72 -4.02
C TYR A 83 -11.41 13.82 -4.40
N VAL A 84 -10.73 12.66 -4.41
CA VAL A 84 -9.45 12.45 -5.08
C VAL A 84 -9.74 11.67 -6.35
N LYS A 85 -9.36 12.25 -7.50
CA LYS A 85 -9.48 11.59 -8.79
C LYS A 85 -8.14 10.99 -9.17
N ILE A 86 -8.21 9.81 -9.76
CA ILE A 86 -7.09 9.06 -10.29
C ILE A 86 -7.20 9.15 -11.81
N ASP A 87 -6.19 9.71 -12.47
CA ASP A 87 -6.12 9.77 -13.93
C ASP A 87 -5.58 8.44 -14.47
N ALA A 88 -6.52 7.56 -14.78
CA ALA A 88 -6.28 6.27 -15.40
C ALA A 88 -5.97 6.34 -16.89
N LYS A 89 -6.16 7.48 -17.55
CA LYS A 89 -6.26 7.58 -19.02
C LYS A 89 -5.00 7.10 -19.76
N GLY A 90 -3.85 7.11 -19.08
CA GLY A 90 -2.56 6.65 -19.63
C GLY A 90 -2.29 5.15 -19.54
N GLN A 91 -3.21 4.32 -19.04
CA GLN A 91 -2.90 2.95 -18.62
C GLN A 91 -3.05 1.87 -19.68
N GLY A 92 -3.47 2.21 -20.91
CA GLY A 92 -3.50 1.28 -22.05
C GLY A 92 -4.50 0.12 -21.94
N LYS A 93 -5.05 -0.15 -20.76
CA LYS A 93 -6.21 -0.98 -20.47
C LYS A 93 -6.98 -0.26 -19.36
N ASP A 94 -8.27 -0.07 -19.58
CA ASP A 94 -9.16 0.62 -18.66
C ASP A 94 -9.03 0.05 -17.24
N PHE A 95 -9.32 0.83 -16.19
CA PHE A 95 -9.63 0.22 -14.89
C PHE A 95 -10.84 -0.69 -15.13
N ASP A 96 -10.64 -1.98 -15.35
CA ASP A 96 -11.75 -2.93 -15.43
C ASP A 96 -12.19 -3.22 -13.99
N ALA A 97 -12.82 -2.21 -13.38
CA ALA A 97 -13.46 -2.32 -12.07
C ALA A 97 -14.60 -3.36 -12.06
N HIS A 98 -14.84 -4.04 -13.19
CA HIS A 98 -15.64 -5.25 -13.25
C HIS A 98 -14.93 -6.36 -12.50
N PHE A 99 -15.43 -6.64 -11.30
CA PHE A 99 -15.04 -7.83 -10.56
C PHE A 99 -15.41 -9.08 -11.35
N ASN A 100 -14.41 -9.80 -11.88
CA ASN A 100 -14.60 -11.12 -12.43
C ASN A 100 -14.54 -12.15 -11.29
N LYS A 101 -15.65 -12.87 -11.04
CA LYS A 101 -15.75 -13.86 -9.96
C LYS A 101 -14.66 -14.94 -9.97
N ASN A 102 -14.07 -15.23 -11.14
CA ASN A 102 -13.04 -16.26 -11.30
C ASN A 102 -11.62 -15.69 -11.47
N LYS A 103 -11.46 -14.39 -11.77
CA LYS A 103 -10.16 -13.75 -12.04
C LYS A 103 -9.80 -12.61 -11.09
N GLY A 104 -10.73 -12.17 -10.24
CA GLY A 104 -10.58 -10.99 -9.39
C GLY A 104 -10.89 -9.68 -10.14
N MET A 105 -10.47 -8.55 -9.56
CA MET A 105 -10.38 -7.26 -10.27
C MET A 105 -9.36 -7.41 -11.39
N THR A 106 -9.74 -7.15 -12.64
CA THR A 106 -8.88 -7.30 -13.82
C THR A 106 -8.39 -5.98 -14.39
#